data_AF-A0A925J1W8-F1
#
_entry.id   AF-A0A925J1W8-F1
#
_cell.length_a   1.000
_cell.length_b   1.000
_cell.length_c   1.000
_cell.angle_alpha   90.00
_cell.angle_beta   90.00
_cell.angle_gamma   90.00
#
_symmetry.space_group_name_H-M   'P 1'
#
loop_
_entity.id
_entity.type
_entity.pdbx_description
1 polymer ?
#
loop_
_entity_poly.entity_id
_entity_poly.type
_entity_poly.pdbx_seq_one_letter_code
_entity_poly.pdbx_strand_id
1 'polypeptide(L)'
;NENNPEVLFDVQYATGLSPVVGGTFAWVLVPDTWFQSNGKAVQGGLSIRPVSNDLLNAYTATDTRKAFSIQSGYTYNGIAETQSFFKKYVDLTKVPTNRVDWPINFIVYRYTDVLMLKAECILKGASGTQAEVDAIVNQVRTRAGLPALTGVTLTQLFQERRKEFAAEGSRWHDLVRSGQVETVIPAWITAEDVQKKMLPFQKAYIIYPIPQSELDVKQGLYTQNPGY
;
A
#
# COMPACT_ATOMS: atom_id res chain seq x y z
N ASN A 1 10.67 5.96 -6.93
CA ASN A 1 10.71 5.04 -5.77
C ASN A 1 11.90 4.09 -5.80
N GLU A 2 12.88 4.25 -6.69
CA GLU A 2 14.03 3.34 -6.80
C GLU A 2 15.34 4.05 -6.49
N ASN A 3 16.38 3.26 -6.16
CA ASN A 3 17.79 3.69 -6.15
C ASN A 3 18.04 5.02 -5.43
N ASN A 4 17.34 5.24 -4.32
CA ASN A 4 17.45 6.42 -3.49
C ASN A 4 17.94 6.02 -2.09
N PRO A 5 18.55 6.94 -1.34
CA PRO A 5 19.20 6.62 -0.07
C PRO A 5 18.23 6.15 1.03
N GLU A 6 16.91 6.26 0.84
CA GLU A 6 15.96 5.71 1.82
C GLU A 6 15.77 4.19 1.66
N VAL A 7 16.08 3.59 0.51
CA VAL A 7 15.83 2.14 0.28
C VAL A 7 16.90 1.32 0.99
N LEU A 8 16.46 0.45 1.90
CA LEU A 8 17.34 -0.49 2.60
C LEU A 8 17.30 -1.87 1.93
N PHE A 9 16.12 -2.29 1.48
CA PHE A 9 15.94 -3.53 0.73
C PHE A 9 14.76 -3.40 -0.23
N ASP A 10 15.00 -3.74 -1.49
CA ASP A 10 13.99 -3.84 -2.53
C ASP A 10 14.19 -5.09 -3.40
N VAL A 11 13.10 -5.54 -4.02
CA VAL A 11 13.15 -6.53 -5.09
C VAL A 11 13.44 -5.77 -6.38
N GLN A 12 14.59 -6.07 -6.98
CA GLN A 12 15.01 -5.44 -8.22
C GLN A 12 14.33 -6.08 -9.42
N TYR A 13 13.72 -5.25 -10.25
CA TYR A 13 13.07 -5.67 -11.49
C TYR A 13 13.78 -5.05 -12.69
N ALA A 14 13.84 -5.79 -13.79
CA ALA A 14 14.42 -5.33 -15.04
C ALA A 14 13.55 -5.77 -16.23
N THR A 15 13.48 -4.93 -17.27
CA THR A 15 12.72 -5.20 -18.49
C THR A 15 13.63 -5.71 -19.60
N GLY A 16 13.09 -6.52 -20.52
CA GLY A 16 13.78 -6.98 -21.73
C GLY A 16 14.71 -8.17 -21.53
N LEU A 17 14.64 -8.86 -20.39
CA LEU A 17 15.47 -10.02 -20.08
C LEU A 17 14.75 -11.35 -20.36
N SER A 18 15.54 -12.42 -20.51
CA SER A 18 15.08 -13.81 -20.65
C SER A 18 15.83 -14.70 -19.65
N PRO A 19 15.16 -15.33 -18.67
CA PRO A 19 13.71 -15.26 -18.42
C PRO A 19 13.25 -13.85 -18.02
N VAL A 20 11.94 -13.58 -18.16
CA VAL A 20 11.33 -12.32 -17.73
C VAL A 20 11.51 -12.16 -16.22
N VAL A 21 12.11 -11.03 -15.83
CA VAL A 21 12.36 -10.67 -14.42
C VAL A 21 11.86 -9.26 -14.12
N GLY A 22 10.86 -8.78 -14.86
CA GLY A 22 10.16 -7.54 -14.54
C GLY A 22 9.01 -7.75 -13.56
N GLY A 23 8.49 -6.63 -13.07
CA GLY A 23 7.42 -6.57 -12.10
C GLY A 23 6.02 -6.67 -12.71
N THR A 24 5.06 -7.06 -11.88
CA THR A 24 3.65 -7.21 -12.27
C THR A 24 2.72 -6.18 -11.62
N PHE A 25 3.22 -5.39 -10.67
CA PHE A 25 2.41 -4.48 -9.83
C PHE A 25 1.62 -3.47 -10.64
N ALA A 26 2.22 -2.85 -11.65
CA ALA A 26 1.53 -1.90 -12.51
C ALA A 26 0.36 -2.55 -13.26
N TRP A 27 0.56 -3.75 -13.82
CA TRP A 27 -0.53 -4.53 -14.42
C TRP A 27 -1.63 -4.87 -13.41
N VAL A 28 -1.26 -5.26 -12.20
CA VAL A 28 -2.25 -5.62 -11.17
C VAL A 28 -3.03 -4.40 -10.69
N LEU A 29 -2.39 -3.26 -10.43
CA LEU A 29 -3.00 -2.13 -9.72
C LEU A 29 -3.65 -1.09 -10.63
N VAL A 30 -3.26 -1.02 -11.90
CA VAL A 30 -3.65 0.08 -12.80
C VAL A 30 -4.50 -0.44 -13.95
N PRO A 31 -5.67 0.16 -14.23
CA PRO A 31 -6.56 -0.30 -15.28
C PRO A 31 -6.00 -0.07 -16.69
N ASP A 32 -6.33 -0.96 -17.61
CA ASP A 32 -5.89 -0.92 -19.01
C ASP A 32 -6.31 0.38 -19.72
N THR A 33 -7.54 0.82 -19.50
CA THR A 33 -8.11 2.03 -20.11
C THR A 33 -7.43 3.31 -19.63
N TRP A 34 -6.82 3.33 -18.45
CA TRP A 34 -5.99 4.46 -18.03
C TRP A 34 -4.65 4.49 -18.77
N PHE A 35 -4.02 3.33 -19.02
CA PHE A 35 -2.84 3.30 -19.88
C PHE A 35 -3.18 3.78 -21.29
N GLN A 36 -4.31 3.34 -21.85
CA GLN A 36 -4.79 3.78 -23.16
C GLN A 36 -5.12 5.28 -23.18
N SER A 37 -5.71 5.85 -22.13
CA SER A 37 -5.94 7.30 -22.03
C SER A 37 -4.65 8.12 -21.99
N ASN A 38 -3.53 7.49 -21.62
CA ASN A 38 -2.18 8.07 -21.66
C ASN A 38 -1.40 7.69 -22.94
N GLY A 39 -2.08 7.13 -23.94
CA GLY A 39 -1.47 6.72 -25.21
C GLY A 39 -0.50 5.54 -25.09
N LYS A 40 -0.66 4.69 -24.06
CA LYS A 40 0.21 3.53 -23.81
C LYS A 40 -0.48 2.24 -24.20
N ALA A 41 0.12 1.50 -25.12
CA ALA A 41 -0.35 0.20 -25.60
C ALA A 41 0.20 -0.95 -24.72
N VAL A 42 -0.17 -0.95 -23.43
CA VAL A 42 0.17 -2.02 -22.47
C VAL A 42 -1.10 -2.52 -21.79
N GLN A 43 -1.13 -3.79 -21.42
CA GLN A 43 -2.26 -4.35 -20.69
C GLN A 43 -2.17 -3.96 -19.20
N GLY A 44 -3.27 -3.41 -18.68
CA GLY A 44 -3.50 -3.19 -17.26
C GLY A 44 -4.50 -4.20 -16.68
N GLY A 45 -4.98 -3.91 -15.48
CA GLY A 45 -6.04 -4.67 -14.84
C GLY A 45 -7.38 -4.46 -15.55
N LEU A 46 -8.18 -5.52 -15.64
CA LEU A 46 -9.54 -5.46 -16.22
C LEU A 46 -10.59 -4.92 -15.24
N SER A 47 -10.18 -4.64 -14.01
CA SER A 47 -11.04 -4.09 -12.96
C SER A 47 -10.22 -3.20 -12.06
N ILE A 48 -10.84 -2.10 -11.63
CA ILE A 48 -10.23 -1.16 -10.70
C ILE A 48 -10.34 -1.73 -9.29
N ARG A 49 -9.25 -1.63 -8.52
CA ARG A 49 -9.23 -1.86 -7.07
C ARG A 49 -9.26 -0.49 -6.41
N PRO A 50 -10.45 0.02 -6.04
CA PRO A 50 -10.57 1.40 -5.61
C PRO A 50 -9.82 1.67 -4.32
N VAL A 51 -9.20 2.84 -4.21
CA VAL A 51 -8.66 3.31 -2.94
C VAL A 51 -9.84 3.72 -2.05
N SER A 52 -9.81 3.31 -0.78
CA SER A 52 -10.89 3.63 0.16
C SER A 52 -11.10 5.14 0.29
N ASN A 53 -12.36 5.58 0.40
CA ASN A 53 -12.69 6.98 0.58
C ASN A 53 -12.08 7.54 1.87
N ASP A 54 -12.07 6.73 2.93
CA ASP A 54 -11.40 7.05 4.19
C ASP A 54 -9.90 7.35 4.02
N LEU A 55 -9.18 6.63 3.13
CA LEU A 55 -7.78 6.95 2.84
C LEU A 55 -7.67 8.20 1.96
N LEU A 56 -8.53 8.33 0.93
CA LEU A 56 -8.53 9.52 0.05
C LEU A 56 -8.74 10.83 0.82
N ASN A 57 -9.59 10.78 1.86
CA ASN A 57 -9.93 11.90 2.72
C ASN A 57 -8.90 12.17 3.82
N ALA A 58 -8.01 11.22 4.11
CA ALA A 58 -6.93 11.41 5.09
C ALA A 58 -5.81 12.35 4.58
N TYR A 59 -5.68 12.52 3.27
CA TYR A 59 -4.74 13.46 2.66
C TYR A 59 -5.34 14.87 2.61
N THR A 60 -4.61 15.86 3.12
CA THR A 60 -4.98 17.27 2.93
C THR A 60 -4.74 17.70 1.48
N ALA A 61 -5.34 18.81 1.06
CA ALA A 61 -5.17 19.33 -0.30
C ALA A 61 -3.70 19.63 -0.66
N THR A 62 -2.87 19.96 0.33
CA THR A 62 -1.43 20.25 0.16
C THR A 62 -0.54 19.01 0.28
N ASP A 63 -1.08 17.84 0.63
CA ASP A 63 -0.30 16.61 0.80
C ASP A 63 0.11 16.05 -0.57
N THR A 64 1.39 16.23 -0.93
CA THR A 64 1.91 15.89 -2.25
C THR A 64 1.90 14.39 -2.55
N ARG A 65 1.80 13.54 -1.51
CA ARG A 65 1.81 12.07 -1.64
C ARG A 65 0.58 11.54 -2.36
N LYS A 66 -0.56 12.21 -2.24
CA LYS A 66 -1.83 11.79 -2.88
C LYS A 66 -1.68 11.76 -4.39
N ALA A 67 -1.29 12.90 -4.99
CA ALA A 67 -1.16 13.03 -6.44
C ALA A 67 -0.08 12.12 -7.02
N PHE A 68 0.98 11.85 -6.24
CA PHE A 68 2.04 10.90 -6.62
C PHE A 68 1.53 9.45 -6.63
N SER A 69 0.87 9.01 -5.56
CA SER A 69 0.57 7.59 -5.34
C SER A 69 -0.76 7.15 -5.93
N ILE A 70 -1.71 8.07 -6.13
CA ILE A 70 -3.12 7.77 -6.41
C ILE A 70 -3.58 8.55 -7.64
N GLN A 71 -4.27 7.86 -8.55
CA GLN A 71 -5.09 8.49 -9.57
C GLN A 71 -6.53 8.60 -9.05
N SER A 72 -7.18 9.76 -9.16
CA SER A 72 -8.54 10.02 -8.64
C SER A 72 -9.65 9.94 -9.71
N GLY A 73 -9.44 9.12 -10.75
CA GLY A 73 -10.30 9.05 -11.93
C GLY A 73 -9.61 9.58 -13.19
N TYR A 74 -10.22 9.36 -14.36
CA TYR A 74 -9.71 9.75 -15.67
C TYR A 74 -10.82 9.70 -16.72
N THR A 75 -10.56 10.26 -17.90
CA THR A 75 -11.48 10.18 -19.05
C THR A 75 -10.81 9.42 -20.18
N TYR A 76 -11.51 8.44 -20.75
CA TYR A 76 -11.08 7.72 -21.93
C TYR A 76 -12.24 7.59 -22.91
N ASN A 77 -12.02 7.94 -24.18
CA ASN A 77 -13.05 7.92 -25.24
C ASN A 77 -14.38 8.59 -24.84
N GLY A 78 -14.30 9.73 -24.13
CA GLY A 78 -15.47 10.48 -23.67
C GLY A 78 -16.20 9.88 -22.46
N ILE A 79 -15.76 8.74 -21.94
CA ILE A 79 -16.30 8.12 -20.74
C ILE A 79 -15.45 8.51 -19.53
N ALA A 80 -16.09 9.09 -18.52
CA ALA A 80 -15.45 9.42 -17.26
C ALA A 80 -15.45 8.19 -16.33
N GLU A 81 -14.27 7.79 -15.88
CA GLU A 81 -14.06 6.85 -14.78
C GLU A 81 -13.78 7.65 -13.51
N THR A 82 -14.56 7.42 -12.47
CA THR A 82 -14.51 8.18 -11.22
C THR A 82 -13.81 7.42 -10.09
N GLN A 83 -13.60 6.12 -10.26
CA GLN A 83 -12.91 5.32 -9.26
C GLN A 83 -11.43 5.67 -9.20
N SER A 84 -10.91 5.75 -7.98
CA SER A 84 -9.49 5.95 -7.74
C SER A 84 -8.71 4.65 -7.82
N PHE A 85 -7.39 4.70 -8.03
CA PHE A 85 -6.51 3.53 -7.91
C PHE A 85 -5.07 3.96 -7.60
N PHE A 86 -4.27 3.01 -7.11
CA PHE A 86 -2.86 3.26 -6.86
C PHE A 86 -2.04 3.20 -8.14
N LYS A 87 -1.18 4.20 -8.35
CA LYS A 87 -0.23 4.31 -9.47
C LYS A 87 1.24 4.43 -9.02
N LYS A 88 1.51 4.18 -7.74
CA LYS A 88 2.83 4.40 -7.10
C LYS A 88 3.99 3.63 -7.76
N TYR A 89 3.70 2.50 -8.40
CA TYR A 89 4.68 1.68 -9.12
C TYR A 89 4.54 1.80 -10.64
N VAL A 90 4.20 2.99 -11.15
CA VAL A 90 4.12 3.26 -12.58
C VAL A 90 4.99 4.44 -12.95
N ASP A 91 5.76 4.24 -14.02
CA ASP A 91 6.47 5.28 -14.75
C ASP A 91 6.05 5.17 -16.22
N LEU A 92 5.28 6.16 -16.70
CA LEU A 92 4.77 6.19 -18.08
C LEU A 92 5.88 6.35 -19.13
N THR A 93 7.11 6.67 -18.72
CA THR A 93 8.29 6.72 -19.61
C THR A 93 8.97 5.37 -19.76
N LYS A 94 8.68 4.40 -18.88
CA LYS A 94 9.30 3.07 -18.84
C LYS A 94 8.30 1.93 -19.08
N VAL A 95 7.24 2.19 -19.84
CA VAL A 95 6.19 1.20 -20.09
C VAL A 95 6.73 0.05 -20.95
N PRO A 96 6.70 -1.21 -20.46
CA PRO A 96 7.14 -2.36 -21.24
C PRO A 96 6.09 -2.80 -22.27
N THR A 97 6.50 -3.60 -23.25
CA THR A 97 5.56 -4.28 -24.17
C THR A 97 4.80 -5.41 -23.47
N ASN A 98 5.46 -6.12 -22.56
CA ASN A 98 4.87 -7.21 -21.80
C ASN A 98 4.39 -6.72 -20.43
N ARG A 99 3.12 -6.98 -20.10
CA ARG A 99 2.46 -6.53 -18.85
C ARG A 99 3.12 -7.06 -17.57
N VAL A 100 3.89 -8.15 -17.66
CA VAL A 100 4.61 -8.75 -16.53
C VAL A 100 6.09 -8.34 -16.48
N ASP A 101 6.50 -7.34 -17.24
CA ASP A 101 7.90 -6.98 -17.43
C ASP A 101 8.23 -5.53 -17.00
N TRP A 102 7.55 -5.00 -15.99
CA TRP A 102 7.75 -3.61 -15.55
C TRP A 102 9.10 -3.42 -14.85
N PRO A 103 9.92 -2.41 -15.19
CA PRO A 103 11.26 -2.25 -14.64
C PRO A 103 11.29 -1.50 -13.30
N ILE A 104 10.20 -1.53 -12.54
CA ILE A 104 10.04 -0.73 -11.31
C ILE A 104 10.19 -1.63 -10.09
N ASN A 105 11.16 -1.33 -9.22
CA ASN A 105 11.48 -2.11 -8.02
C ASN A 105 10.33 -2.05 -6.99
N PHE A 106 10.20 -3.13 -6.22
CA PHE A 106 9.28 -3.16 -5.09
C PHE A 106 10.07 -3.00 -3.79
N ILE A 107 9.80 -1.90 -3.07
CA ILE A 107 10.44 -1.64 -1.78
C ILE A 107 9.88 -2.62 -0.74
N VAL A 108 10.77 -3.34 -0.07
CA VAL A 108 10.42 -4.21 1.06
C VAL A 108 10.69 -3.49 2.38
N TYR A 109 11.85 -2.83 2.49
CA TYR A 109 12.21 -2.00 3.64
C TYR A 109 12.85 -0.69 3.21
N ARG A 110 12.46 0.38 3.90
CA ARG A 110 13.09 1.69 3.76
C ARG A 110 13.28 2.37 5.11
N TYR A 111 14.28 3.24 5.16
CA TYR A 111 14.73 3.89 6.38
C TYR A 111 13.62 4.66 7.10
N THR A 112 12.73 5.30 6.34
CA THR A 112 11.53 5.97 6.87
C THR A 112 10.64 5.02 7.71
N ASP A 113 10.48 3.75 7.32
CA ASP A 113 9.71 2.77 8.09
C ASP A 113 10.40 2.42 9.41
N VAL A 114 11.72 2.20 9.38
CA VAL A 114 12.52 1.92 10.58
C VAL A 114 12.43 3.06 11.58
N LEU A 115 12.55 4.31 11.13
CA LEU A 115 12.40 5.47 12.00
C LEU A 115 10.99 5.55 12.60
N MET A 116 9.95 5.35 11.79
CA MET A 116 8.57 5.39 12.29
C MET A 116 8.25 4.22 13.24
N LEU A 117 8.87 3.05 13.08
CA LEU A 117 8.79 1.94 14.04
C LEU A 117 9.49 2.30 15.36
N LYS A 118 10.66 2.96 15.30
CA LYS A 118 11.32 3.51 16.50
C LYS A 118 10.41 4.50 17.23
N ALA A 119 9.81 5.45 16.51
CA ALA A 119 8.86 6.41 17.09
C ALA A 119 7.67 5.70 17.76
N GLU A 120 7.16 4.62 17.14
CA GLU A 120 6.11 3.80 17.73
C GLU A 120 6.55 3.14 19.03
N CYS A 121 7.75 2.55 19.07
CA CYS A 121 8.30 1.95 20.27
C CYS A 121 8.44 2.97 21.41
N ILE A 122 8.93 4.18 21.13
CA ILE A 122 9.05 5.26 22.12
C ILE A 122 7.68 5.63 22.68
N LEU A 123 6.67 5.81 21.81
CA LEU A 123 5.30 6.09 22.23
C LEU A 123 4.65 4.95 23.04
N LYS A 124 5.21 3.74 22.96
CA LYS A 124 4.80 2.55 23.73
C LYS A 124 5.66 2.30 24.97
N GLY A 125 6.55 3.23 25.33
CA GLY A 125 7.33 3.19 26.58
C GLY A 125 8.77 2.70 26.44
N ALA A 126 9.29 2.52 25.22
CA ALA A 126 10.72 2.33 25.02
C ALA A 126 11.50 3.62 25.31
N SER A 127 12.81 3.50 25.53
CA SER A 127 13.70 4.65 25.75
C SER A 127 13.70 5.61 24.55
N GLY A 128 13.57 6.91 24.83
CA GLY A 128 13.54 7.99 23.85
C GLY A 128 12.80 9.21 24.40
N THR A 129 12.62 10.24 23.57
CA THR A 129 11.90 11.46 23.98
C THR A 129 10.75 11.80 23.04
N GLN A 130 9.76 12.56 23.52
CA GLN A 130 8.69 13.08 22.65
C GLN A 130 9.25 13.95 21.51
N ALA A 131 10.30 14.74 21.76
CA ALA A 131 10.95 15.56 20.73
C ALA A 131 11.55 14.70 19.61
N GLU A 132 12.04 13.51 19.93
CA GLU A 132 12.58 12.56 18.94
C GLU A 132 11.46 11.95 18.07
N VAL A 133 10.31 11.61 18.68
CA VAL A 133 9.11 11.16 17.96
C VAL A 133 8.63 12.25 17.00
N ASP A 134 8.52 13.48 17.48
CA ASP A 134 8.10 14.64 16.69
C ASP A 134 9.05 14.86 15.52
N ALA A 135 10.38 14.80 15.77
CA ALA A 135 11.39 14.94 14.73
C ALA A 135 11.28 13.88 13.63
N ILE A 136 11.09 12.61 14.01
CA ILE A 136 10.92 11.50 13.06
C ILE A 136 9.70 11.73 12.17
N VAL A 137 8.54 12.04 12.76
CA VAL A 137 7.31 12.23 11.99
C VAL A 137 7.36 13.48 11.13
N ASN A 138 8.02 14.54 11.62
CA ASN A 138 8.16 15.78 10.87
C ASN A 138 9.09 15.65 9.65
N GLN A 139 10.06 14.74 9.64
CA GLN A 139 10.84 14.45 8.42
C GLN A 139 9.93 14.06 7.24
N VAL A 140 8.95 13.18 7.50
CA VAL A 140 7.98 12.75 6.49
C VAL A 140 7.01 13.86 6.13
N ARG A 141 6.51 14.60 7.12
CA ARG A 141 5.56 15.70 6.89
C ARG A 141 6.17 16.82 6.07
N THR A 142 7.41 17.21 6.35
CA THR A 142 8.14 18.22 5.58
C THR A 142 8.29 17.80 4.11
N ARG A 143 8.68 16.54 3.83
CA ARG A 143 8.76 16.03 2.44
C ARG A 143 7.38 16.04 1.75
N ALA A 144 6.32 15.77 2.50
CA ALA A 144 4.94 15.79 2.01
C ALA A 144 4.35 17.21 1.85
N GLY A 145 5.10 18.27 2.16
CA GLY A 145 4.61 19.66 2.10
C GLY A 145 3.64 20.03 3.22
N LEU A 146 3.72 19.34 4.37
CA LEU A 146 2.84 19.52 5.51
C LEU A 146 3.52 20.26 6.67
N PRO A 147 2.76 21.02 7.47
CA PRO A 147 3.30 21.70 8.65
C PRO A 147 3.78 20.68 9.70
N ALA A 148 4.81 21.05 10.46
CA ALA A 148 5.30 20.23 11.57
C ALA A 148 4.23 20.03 12.65
N LEU A 149 4.30 18.90 13.35
CA LEU A 149 3.53 18.59 14.55
C LEU A 149 4.42 18.64 15.78
N THR A 150 3.82 18.92 16.92
CA THR A 150 4.42 18.77 18.24
C THR A 150 3.52 17.87 19.09
N GLY A 151 4.12 17.11 20.00
CA GLY A 151 3.38 16.16 20.84
C GLY A 151 2.66 15.09 20.03
N VAL A 152 3.34 14.54 19.02
CA VAL A 152 2.78 13.50 18.15
C VAL A 152 2.30 12.31 18.98
N THR A 153 1.03 11.97 18.80
CA THR A 153 0.38 10.82 19.42
C THR A 153 0.54 9.56 18.60
N LEU A 154 0.30 8.39 19.21
CA LEU A 154 0.31 7.10 18.51
C LEU A 154 -0.69 7.05 17.35
N THR A 155 -1.86 7.67 17.51
CA THR A 155 -2.87 7.79 16.45
C THR A 155 -2.35 8.60 15.26
N GLN A 156 -1.71 9.76 15.52
CA GLN A 156 -1.13 10.59 14.45
C GLN A 156 0.04 9.88 13.75
N LEU A 157 0.87 9.14 14.49
CA LEU A 157 1.91 8.30 13.90
C LEU A 157 1.32 7.26 12.95
N PHE A 158 0.29 6.51 13.37
CA PHE A 158 -0.35 5.52 12.49
C PHE A 158 -1.05 6.16 11.29
N GLN A 159 -1.62 7.36 11.42
CA GLN A 159 -2.17 8.11 10.29
C GLN A 159 -1.08 8.51 9.29
N GLU A 160 0.07 8.99 9.76
CA GLU A 160 1.19 9.33 8.86
C GLU A 160 1.79 8.08 8.21
N ARG A 161 1.98 6.98 8.95
CA ARG A 161 2.40 5.69 8.37
C ARG A 161 1.46 5.23 7.26
N ARG A 162 0.14 5.30 7.49
CA ARG A 162 -0.87 4.89 6.49
C ARG A 162 -0.75 5.69 5.19
N LYS A 163 -0.54 7.00 5.27
CA LYS A 163 -0.38 7.86 4.09
C LYS A 163 0.96 7.64 3.39
N GLU A 164 2.02 7.50 4.18
CA GLU A 164 3.38 7.37 3.69
C GLU A 164 3.60 6.05 2.93
N PHE A 165 3.14 4.94 3.52
CA PHE A 165 3.34 3.59 2.98
C PHE A 165 2.14 3.07 2.18
N ALA A 166 1.24 3.96 1.73
CA ALA A 166 0.11 3.55 0.90
C ALA A 166 0.63 2.80 -0.35
N ALA A 167 0.00 1.66 -0.65
CA ALA A 167 0.38 0.68 -1.67
C ALA A 167 1.70 -0.09 -1.44
N GLU A 168 2.39 0.02 -0.30
CA GLU A 168 3.63 -0.73 -0.01
C GLU A 168 3.39 -2.04 0.77
N GLY A 169 2.14 -2.50 0.90
CA GLY A 169 1.82 -3.80 1.53
C GLY A 169 1.83 -3.81 3.08
N SER A 170 2.17 -2.70 3.74
CA SER A 170 2.32 -2.67 5.20
C SER A 170 1.01 -2.52 5.99
N ARG A 171 -0.04 -1.94 5.41
CA ARG A 171 -1.25 -1.53 6.16
C ARG A 171 -1.95 -2.67 6.89
N TRP A 172 -2.07 -3.84 6.26
CA TRP A 172 -2.67 -5.02 6.90
C TRP A 172 -1.88 -5.42 8.14
N HIS A 173 -0.56 -5.54 8.01
CA HIS A 173 0.34 -5.90 9.12
C HIS A 173 0.31 -4.86 10.25
N ASP A 174 0.28 -3.57 9.91
CA ASP A 174 0.13 -2.48 10.88
C ASP A 174 -1.19 -2.60 11.68
N LEU A 175 -2.31 -2.92 11.01
CA LEU A 175 -3.59 -3.12 11.68
C LEU A 175 -3.61 -4.36 12.58
N VAL A 176 -3.02 -5.46 12.12
CA VAL A 176 -2.97 -6.71 12.89
C VAL A 176 -2.11 -6.55 14.14
N ARG A 177 -0.87 -6.05 13.98
CA ARG A 177 0.08 -5.91 15.12
C ARG A 177 -0.33 -4.85 16.14
N SER A 178 -1.14 -3.87 15.73
CA SER A 178 -1.69 -2.85 16.64
C SER A 178 -3.01 -3.25 17.28
N GLY A 179 -3.62 -4.37 16.87
CA GLY A 179 -4.96 -4.79 17.29
C GLY A 179 -6.10 -3.98 16.68
N GLN A 180 -5.81 -3.04 15.78
CA GLN A 180 -6.82 -2.17 15.15
C GLN A 180 -7.62 -2.85 14.03
N VAL A 181 -7.17 -4.02 13.54
CA VAL A 181 -7.85 -4.74 12.45
C VAL A 181 -9.32 -5.06 12.77
N GLU A 182 -9.61 -5.42 14.03
CA GLU A 182 -10.95 -5.79 14.50
C GLU A 182 -11.91 -4.59 14.58
N THR A 183 -11.41 -3.35 14.51
CA THR A 183 -12.24 -2.14 14.49
C THR A 183 -12.29 -1.51 13.10
N VAL A 184 -11.12 -1.40 12.45
CA VAL A 184 -10.99 -0.67 11.19
C VAL A 184 -11.64 -1.42 10.03
N ILE A 185 -11.46 -2.74 9.94
CA ILE A 185 -12.01 -3.52 8.81
C ILE A 185 -13.54 -3.60 8.87
N PRO A 186 -14.19 -3.92 10.02
CA PRO A 186 -15.64 -3.89 10.11
C PRO A 186 -16.22 -2.51 9.80
N ALA A 187 -15.62 -1.43 10.34
CA ALA A 187 -16.07 -0.08 10.07
C ALA A 187 -15.99 0.28 8.57
N TRP A 188 -14.92 -0.13 7.89
CA TRP A 188 -14.79 0.05 6.44
C TRP A 188 -15.84 -0.76 5.67
N ILE A 189 -16.09 -2.03 6.02
CA ILE A 189 -17.13 -2.84 5.37
C ILE A 189 -18.49 -2.15 5.48
N THR A 190 -18.85 -1.67 6.68
CA THR A 190 -20.13 -0.97 6.90
C THR A 190 -20.22 0.34 6.12
N ALA A 191 -19.13 1.11 6.01
CA ALA A 191 -19.14 2.43 5.42
C ALA A 191 -18.96 2.44 3.88
N GLU A 192 -18.19 1.50 3.33
CA GLU A 192 -17.70 1.58 1.95
C GLU A 192 -18.01 0.36 1.07
N ASP A 193 -18.33 -0.82 1.62
CA ASP A 193 -18.75 -1.98 0.81
C ASP A 193 -20.23 -1.90 0.41
N VAL A 194 -20.58 -0.83 -0.32
CA VAL A 194 -21.96 -0.54 -0.75
C VAL A 194 -22.56 -1.66 -1.60
N GLN A 195 -21.71 -2.37 -2.35
CA GLN A 195 -22.11 -3.50 -3.20
C GLN A 195 -22.23 -4.82 -2.44
N LYS A 196 -21.92 -4.85 -1.13
CA LYS A 196 -21.98 -6.02 -0.25
C LYS A 196 -21.24 -7.23 -0.81
N LYS A 197 -20.03 -6.98 -1.35
CA LYS A 197 -19.17 -8.01 -1.93
C LYS A 197 -18.33 -8.73 -0.87
N MET A 198 -18.12 -8.10 0.28
CA MET A 198 -17.33 -8.64 1.37
C MET A 198 -18.19 -9.50 2.30
N LEU A 199 -17.62 -10.61 2.73
CA LEU A 199 -18.17 -11.37 3.85
C LEU A 199 -18.01 -10.55 5.15
N PRO A 200 -18.87 -10.78 6.16
CA PRO A 200 -18.67 -10.21 7.48
C PRO A 200 -17.27 -10.53 8.01
N PHE A 201 -16.64 -9.53 8.64
CA PHE A 201 -15.34 -9.72 9.26
C PHE A 201 -15.40 -10.82 10.33
N GLN A 202 -14.41 -11.72 10.29
CA GLN A 202 -14.22 -12.75 11.31
C GLN A 202 -12.78 -12.71 11.80
N LYS A 203 -12.58 -12.72 13.12
CA LYS A 203 -11.24 -12.74 13.74
C LYS A 203 -10.40 -13.92 13.28
N ALA A 204 -11.04 -15.06 13.00
CA ALA A 204 -10.41 -16.25 12.44
C ALA A 204 -9.66 -15.99 11.12
N TYR A 205 -10.11 -15.01 10.32
CA TYR A 205 -9.52 -14.70 9.01
C TYR A 205 -8.39 -13.67 9.06
N ILE A 206 -7.93 -13.31 10.26
CA ILE A 206 -6.72 -12.48 10.42
C ILE A 206 -5.48 -13.23 9.93
N ILE A 207 -5.42 -14.55 10.15
CA ILE A 207 -4.35 -15.43 9.71
C ILE A 207 -4.87 -16.23 8.52
N TYR A 208 -4.21 -16.15 7.37
CA TYR A 208 -4.60 -16.85 6.15
C TYR A 208 -4.56 -18.38 6.30
N PRO A 209 -5.33 -19.15 5.52
CA PRO A 209 -5.27 -20.60 5.56
C PRO A 209 -3.88 -21.09 5.13
N ILE A 210 -3.43 -22.18 5.74
CA ILE A 210 -2.34 -22.97 5.16
C ILE A 210 -2.84 -23.51 3.81
N PRO A 211 -2.08 -23.34 2.71
CA PRO A 211 -2.50 -23.83 1.40
C PRO A 211 -2.77 -25.33 1.44
N GLN A 212 -3.89 -25.77 0.84
CA GLN A 212 -4.31 -27.18 0.88
C GLN A 212 -3.23 -28.12 0.33
N SER A 213 -2.49 -27.69 -0.70
CA SER A 213 -1.36 -28.46 -1.25
C SER A 213 -0.30 -28.78 -0.20
N GLU A 214 -0.01 -27.86 0.73
CA GLU A 214 0.97 -28.09 1.79
C GLU A 214 0.45 -29.09 2.85
N LEU A 215 -0.85 -29.11 3.11
CA LEU A 215 -1.49 -30.09 3.99
C LEU A 215 -1.49 -31.49 3.37
N ASP A 216 -1.75 -31.56 2.07
CA ASP A 216 -1.83 -32.82 1.32
C ASP A 216 -0.46 -33.48 1.12
N VAL A 217 0.61 -32.68 0.96
CA VAL A 217 1.99 -33.19 0.80
C VAL A 217 2.42 -34.04 1.99
N LYS A 218 2.03 -33.65 3.21
CA LYS A 218 2.31 -34.45 4.42
C LYS A 218 1.19 -34.30 5.44
N GLN A 219 0.19 -35.18 5.32
CA GLN A 219 -0.92 -35.24 6.25
C GLN A 219 -0.43 -35.34 7.70
N GLY A 220 -0.93 -34.45 8.56
CA GLY A 220 -0.59 -34.40 9.98
C GLY A 220 0.69 -33.63 10.33
N LEU A 221 1.45 -33.10 9.36
CA LEU A 221 2.58 -32.20 9.65
C LEU A 221 2.11 -30.83 10.15
N TYR A 222 1.05 -30.30 9.53
CA TYR A 222 0.50 -29.00 9.87
C TYR A 222 -0.96 -29.15 10.32
N THR A 223 -1.33 -28.38 11.33
CA THR A 223 -2.73 -28.18 11.73
C THR A 223 -3.20 -26.88 11.08
N GLN A 224 -4.39 -26.91 10.47
CA GLN A 224 -4.98 -25.73 9.84
C GLN A 224 -5.20 -24.59 10.86
N ASN A 225 -5.11 -23.35 10.38
CA ASN A 225 -5.44 -22.17 11.17
C ASN A 225 -6.95 -22.17 11.54
N PRO A 226 -7.33 -21.73 12.74
CA PRO A 226 -8.73 -21.73 13.15
C PRO A 226 -9.65 -21.01 12.15
N GLY A 227 -10.75 -21.65 11.79
CA GLY A 227 -11.77 -21.10 10.86
C GLY A 227 -11.63 -21.53 9.40
N TYR A 228 -10.65 -22.39 9.08
CA TYR A 228 -10.46 -23.01 7.76
C TYR A 228 -10.48 -24.54 7.84
#